data_AF-A0A3B9BVW8-F1
#
_entry.id   AF-A0A3B9BVW8-F1
#
_cell.length_a   1.000
_cell.length_b   1.000
_cell.length_c   1.000
_cell.angle_alpha   90.00
_cell.angle_beta   90.00
_cell.angle_gamma   90.00
#
_symmetry.space_group_name_H-M   'P 1'
#
loop_
_entity.id
_entity.type
_entity.pdbx_description
1 polymer ?
#
loop_
_entity_poly.entity_id
_entity_poly.type
_entity_poly.pdbx_seq_one_letter_code
_entity_poly.pdbx_strand_id
1 'polypeptide(L)'
;EAATSRYIGTGIDAAGAIFRVGLLGLSAVHFFMFLSKKWLQKWPKDYSLASIGAIGMALAFLLIPVSTVIGDRLGYYLIPIQAMIFARIPILPLQTNARLHATLPYLGLALVFAVWSQLSWHFKQCYIPYQSWIFGFPGGGPFQF
;
A
#
# COMPACT_ATOMS: atom_id res chain seq x y z
N GLU A 1 22.36 -17.14 -2.09
CA GLU A 1 21.76 -18.35 -2.71
C GLU A 1 20.41 -18.77 -2.13
N ALA A 2 20.20 -18.77 -0.80
CA ALA A 2 18.91 -19.20 -0.20
C ALA A 2 17.66 -18.34 -0.54
N ALA A 3 17.82 -17.07 -0.91
CA ALA A 3 16.70 -16.21 -1.32
C ALA A 3 16.25 -16.49 -2.76
N THR A 4 17.21 -16.72 -3.66
CA THR A 4 16.98 -17.04 -5.08
C THR A 4 16.19 -18.33 -5.22
N SER A 5 16.56 -19.39 -4.48
CA SER A 5 15.91 -20.71 -4.57
C SER A 5 14.50 -20.76 -3.98
N ARG A 6 14.12 -19.80 -3.12
CA ARG A 6 12.79 -19.76 -2.48
C ARG A 6 11.79 -18.87 -3.21
N TYR A 7 12.25 -17.83 -3.91
CA TYR A 7 11.38 -16.75 -4.40
C TYR A 7 11.48 -16.46 -5.90
N ILE A 8 12.39 -17.12 -6.62
CA ILE A 8 12.53 -16.98 -8.08
C ILE A 8 12.15 -18.31 -8.72
N GLY A 9 11.05 -18.32 -9.48
CA GLY A 9 10.58 -19.50 -10.22
C GLY A 9 9.70 -20.50 -9.45
N THR A 10 9.26 -20.18 -8.22
CA THR A 10 8.48 -21.10 -7.37
C THR A 10 6.96 -21.03 -7.57
N GLY A 11 6.45 -20.21 -8.48
CA GLY A 11 5.01 -20.14 -8.82
C GLY A 11 4.10 -19.59 -7.71
N ILE A 12 4.65 -19.19 -6.56
CA ILE A 12 3.91 -18.52 -5.47
C ILE A 12 3.98 -17.01 -5.74
N ASP A 13 3.12 -16.53 -6.63
CA ASP A 13 2.99 -15.11 -6.90
C ASP A 13 2.07 -14.45 -5.87
N ALA A 14 2.59 -13.41 -5.21
CA ALA A 14 1.79 -12.57 -4.33
C ALA A 14 1.00 -11.57 -5.19
N ALA A 15 -0.18 -11.96 -5.68
CA ALA A 15 -1.01 -11.10 -6.54
C ALA A 15 -1.33 -9.72 -5.88
N GLY A 16 -1.48 -9.69 -4.56
CA GLY A 16 -1.67 -8.45 -3.80
C GLY A 16 -0.43 -7.55 -3.67
N ALA A 17 0.77 -8.11 -3.86
CA ALA A 17 2.03 -7.37 -3.77
C ALA A 17 2.13 -6.32 -4.85
N ILE A 18 1.66 -6.62 -6.07
CA ILE A 18 1.70 -5.70 -7.19
C ILE A 18 0.94 -4.41 -6.84
N PHE A 19 -0.22 -4.52 -6.21
CA PHE A 19 -1.01 -3.35 -5.79
C PHE A 19 -0.33 -2.57 -4.66
N ARG A 20 0.17 -3.26 -3.64
CA ARG A 20 0.79 -2.61 -2.47
C ARG A 20 2.08 -1.90 -2.84
N VAL A 21 2.98 -2.62 -3.50
CA VAL A 21 4.27 -2.10 -3.94
C VAL A 21 4.07 -1.07 -5.07
N GLY A 22 3.06 -1.25 -5.93
CA GLY A 22 2.62 -0.27 -6.92
C GLY A 22 2.22 1.07 -6.29
N LEU A 23 1.38 1.04 -5.25
CA LEU A 23 0.99 2.25 -4.52
C LEU A 23 2.19 2.93 -3.85
N LEU A 24 3.11 2.11 -3.34
CA LEU A 24 4.38 2.53 -2.75
C LEU A 24 5.24 3.28 -3.79
N GLY A 25 5.41 2.71 -4.99
CA GLY A 25 6.12 3.34 -6.10
C GLY A 25 5.45 4.64 -6.56
N LEU A 26 4.11 4.67 -6.69
CA LEU A 26 3.36 5.89 -7.02
C LEU A 26 3.58 7.00 -5.99
N SER A 27 3.62 6.65 -4.70
CA SER A 27 3.88 7.61 -3.64
C SER A 27 5.29 8.20 -3.71
N ALA A 28 6.28 7.41 -4.14
CA ALA A 28 7.64 7.87 -4.37
C ALA A 28 7.72 8.86 -5.54
N VAL A 29 7.06 8.55 -6.66
CA VAL A 29 6.98 9.44 -7.82
C VAL A 29 6.32 10.76 -7.44
N HIS A 30 5.19 10.70 -6.73
CA HIS A 30 4.48 11.88 -6.25
C HIS A 30 5.38 12.75 -5.34
N PHE A 31 6.15 12.13 -4.43
CA PHE A 31 7.10 12.83 -3.58
C PHE A 31 8.15 13.59 -4.39
N PHE A 32 8.83 12.93 -5.34
CA PHE A 32 9.89 13.56 -6.12
C PHE A 32 9.37 14.67 -7.04
N MET A 33 8.22 14.47 -7.69
CA MET A 33 7.66 15.44 -8.63
C MET A 33 7.12 16.71 -7.94
N PHE A 34 6.41 16.56 -6.82
CA PHE A 34 5.63 17.68 -6.25
C PHE A 34 6.10 18.13 -4.85
N LEU A 35 6.63 17.23 -4.03
CA LEU A 35 6.93 17.52 -2.62
C LEU A 35 8.40 17.81 -2.34
N SER A 36 9.33 17.18 -3.06
CA SER A 36 10.78 17.21 -2.77
C SER A 36 11.34 18.61 -2.53
N LYS A 37 11.10 19.55 -3.46
CA LYS A 37 11.58 20.94 -3.39
C LYS A 37 11.00 21.71 -2.21
N LYS A 38 9.69 21.56 -1.98
CA LYS A 38 8.98 22.26 -0.89
C LYS A 38 9.34 21.68 0.48
N TRP A 39 9.61 20.38 0.53
CA TRP A 39 10.04 19.68 1.74
C TRP A 39 11.43 20.14 2.17
N LEU A 40 12.36 20.27 1.23
CA LEU A 40 13.72 20.75 1.51
C LEU A 40 13.71 22.17 2.12
N GLN A 41 12.82 23.04 1.65
CA GLN A 41 12.67 24.41 2.16
C GLN A 41 12.08 24.46 3.58
N LYS A 42 11.11 23.58 3.90
CA LYS A 42 10.40 23.61 5.19
C LYS A 42 11.08 22.77 6.27
N TRP A 43 11.62 21.61 5.92
CA TRP A 43 12.26 20.65 6.83
C TRP A 43 13.55 20.09 6.24
N PRO A 44 14.65 20.87 6.24
CA PRO A 44 15.93 20.43 5.66
C PRO A 44 16.53 19.23 6.40
N LYS A 45 16.33 19.11 7.72
CA LYS A 45 16.85 17.99 8.52
C LYS A 45 16.18 16.65 8.19
N ASP A 46 14.87 16.66 7.92
CA ASP A 46 14.09 15.45 7.67
C ASP A 46 14.11 15.04 6.19
N TYR A 47 14.57 15.91 5.30
CA TYR A 47 14.59 15.67 3.86
C TYR A 47 15.42 14.44 3.50
N SER A 48 16.57 14.22 4.14
CA SER A 48 17.44 13.07 3.87
C SER A 48 16.73 11.73 4.16
N LEU A 49 16.00 11.65 5.27
CA LEU A 49 15.24 10.45 5.63
C LEU A 49 14.10 10.20 4.65
N ALA A 50 13.33 11.23 4.31
CA ALA A 50 12.21 11.13 3.38
C ALA A 50 12.69 10.78 1.96
N SER A 51 13.81 11.33 1.50
CA SER A 51 14.35 11.06 0.16
C SER A 51 14.95 9.67 0.04
N ILE A 52 15.73 9.21 1.04
CA ILE A 52 16.26 7.84 1.09
C ILE A 52 15.11 6.84 1.12
N GLY A 53 14.09 7.10 1.94
CA GLY A 53 12.89 6.27 1.98
C GLY A 53 12.19 6.25 0.63
N ALA A 54 11.95 7.39 -0.01
CA ALA A 54 11.32 7.46 -1.32
C ALA A 54 12.13 6.76 -2.43
N ILE A 55 13.47 6.80 -2.39
CA ILE A 55 14.32 5.99 -3.26
C ILE A 55 14.09 4.50 -2.99
N GLY A 56 14.08 4.09 -1.72
CA GLY A 56 13.76 2.71 -1.33
C GLY A 56 12.39 2.24 -1.85
N MET A 57 11.39 3.14 -1.80
CA MET A 57 10.04 2.88 -2.32
C MET A 57 10.05 2.67 -3.84
N ALA A 58 10.81 3.49 -4.58
CA ALA A 58 10.96 3.34 -6.03
C ALA A 58 11.74 2.06 -6.41
N LEU A 59 12.79 1.73 -5.67
CA LEU A 59 13.56 0.49 -5.87
C LEU A 59 12.70 -0.76 -5.59
N ALA A 60 11.87 -0.74 -4.54
CA ALA A 60 10.95 -1.82 -4.25
C ALA A 60 9.96 -2.06 -5.41
N PHE A 61 9.50 -0.99 -6.06
CA PHE A 61 8.67 -1.09 -7.27
C PHE A 61 9.40 -1.72 -8.46
N LEU A 62 10.67 -1.36 -8.69
CA LEU A 62 11.49 -1.97 -9.74
C LEU A 62 11.82 -3.45 -9.49
N LEU A 63 11.67 -3.94 -8.26
CA LEU A 63 11.85 -5.35 -7.91
C LEU A 63 10.63 -6.23 -8.24
N ILE A 64 9.45 -5.65 -8.51
CA ILE A 64 8.24 -6.40 -8.87
C ILE A 64 8.47 -7.42 -10.02
N PRO A 65 9.06 -7.04 -11.18
CA PRO A 65 9.28 -7.99 -12.27
C PRO A 65 10.29 -9.09 -11.93
N VAL A 66 11.13 -8.91 -10.90
CA VAL A 66 12.12 -9.89 -10.47
C VAL A 66 11.52 -10.87 -9.45
N SER A 67 10.81 -10.34 -8.44
CA SER A 67 10.12 -11.15 -7.44
C SER A 67 9.06 -10.33 -6.71
N THR A 68 7.79 -10.72 -6.92
CA THR A 68 6.64 -10.11 -6.24
C THR A 68 6.73 -10.25 -4.72
N VAL A 69 7.23 -11.40 -4.22
CA VAL A 69 7.34 -11.69 -2.79
C VAL A 69 8.42 -10.86 -2.10
N ILE A 70 9.58 -10.69 -2.73
CA ILE A 70 10.67 -9.87 -2.17
C ILE A 70 10.26 -8.40 -2.15
N GLY A 71 9.67 -7.91 -3.24
CA GLY A 71 9.13 -6.56 -3.33
C GLY A 71 8.11 -6.27 -2.24
N ASP A 72 7.18 -7.20 -1.98
CA ASP A 72 6.15 -7.04 -0.94
C ASP A 72 6.75 -6.89 0.46
N ARG A 73 7.71 -7.77 0.80
CA ARG A 73 8.36 -7.77 2.11
C ARG A 73 9.19 -6.52 2.35
N LEU A 74 9.93 -6.08 1.33
CA LEU A 74 10.69 -4.83 1.41
C LEU A 74 9.75 -3.63 1.52
N GLY A 75 8.63 -3.66 0.79
CA GLY A 75 7.59 -2.62 0.85
C GLY A 75 7.06 -2.40 2.27
N TYR A 76 6.84 -3.46 3.05
CA TYR A 76 6.35 -3.33 4.43
C TYR A 76 7.25 -2.49 5.34
N TYR A 77 8.57 -2.57 5.19
CA TYR A 77 9.51 -1.77 5.97
C TYR A 77 9.47 -0.28 5.60
N LEU A 78 8.91 0.06 4.44
CA LEU A 78 8.87 1.43 3.91
C LEU A 78 7.53 2.13 4.16
N ILE A 79 6.48 1.39 4.58
CA ILE A 79 5.17 1.95 4.93
C ILE A 79 5.26 3.06 5.99
N PRO A 80 6.09 2.98 7.06
CA PRO A 80 6.21 4.07 8.02
C PRO A 80 6.71 5.38 7.39
N ILE A 81 7.63 5.31 6.41
CA ILE A 81 8.10 6.49 5.70
C ILE A 81 7.01 7.03 4.76
N GLN A 82 6.28 6.14 4.07
CA GLN A 82 5.12 6.53 3.27
C GLN A 82 4.07 7.27 4.12
N ALA A 83 3.78 6.77 5.32
CA ALA A 83 2.85 7.40 6.25
C ALA A 83 3.36 8.77 6.73
N MET A 84 4.66 8.89 7.03
CA MET A 84 5.30 10.17 7.37
C MET A 84 5.13 11.20 6.24
N ILE A 85 5.33 10.79 4.99
CA ILE A 85 5.15 11.65 3.81
C ILE A 85 3.71 12.13 3.71
N PHE A 86 2.74 11.21 3.79
CA PHE A 86 1.31 11.54 3.69
C PHE A 86 0.81 12.42 4.82
N ALA A 87 1.24 12.19 6.06
CA ALA A 87 0.84 12.98 7.22
C ALA A 87 1.29 14.45 7.12
N ARG A 88 2.38 14.73 6.39
CA ARG A 88 2.94 16.08 6.26
C ARG A 88 2.40 16.86 5.06
N ILE A 89 1.76 16.20 4.08
CA ILE A 89 1.17 16.87 2.89
C ILE A 89 0.27 18.05 3.28
N PRO A 90 -0.67 17.95 4.24
CA PRO A 90 -1.58 19.06 4.57
C PRO A 90 -0.87 20.28 5.20
N ILE A 91 0.32 20.06 5.79
CA ILE A 91 1.11 21.09 6.48
C ILE A 91 2.04 21.81 5.50
N LEU A 92 2.42 21.16 4.40
CA LEU A 92 3.19 21.82 3.35
C LEU A 92 2.36 22.96 2.74
N PRO A 93 2.97 24.12 2.45
CA PRO A 93 2.34 25.20 1.70
C PRO A 93 2.22 24.79 0.22
N LEU A 94 1.38 23.79 -0.07
CA LEU A 94 0.84 23.62 -1.40
C LEU A 94 -0.08 24.81 -1.65
N GLN A 95 0.09 25.48 -2.79
CA GLN A 95 -0.77 26.59 -3.20
C GLN A 95 -2.23 26.15 -3.46
N THR A 96 -2.54 24.87 -3.22
CA THR A 96 -3.80 24.21 -3.49
C THR A 96 -4.49 23.89 -2.17
N ASN A 97 -5.83 23.97 -2.18
CA ASN A 97 -6.73 23.83 -1.04
C ASN A 97 -6.34 22.69 -0.07
N ALA A 98 -5.81 23.02 1.10
CA ALA A 98 -5.28 22.05 2.07
C ALA A 98 -6.30 20.98 2.50
N ARG A 99 -7.59 21.34 2.50
CA ARG A 99 -8.71 20.41 2.78
C ARG A 99 -8.77 19.27 1.79
N LEU A 100 -8.55 19.54 0.50
CA LEU A 100 -8.56 18.50 -0.54
C LEU A 100 -7.45 17.49 -0.31
N HIS A 101 -6.24 17.96 0.01
CA HIS A 101 -5.10 17.08 0.28
C HIS A 101 -5.28 16.22 1.53
N ALA A 102 -6.01 16.72 2.54
CA ALA A 102 -6.34 15.94 3.72
C ALA A 102 -7.41 14.87 3.42
N THR A 103 -8.41 15.15 2.58
CA THR A 103 -9.51 14.22 2.30
C THR A 103 -9.18 13.17 1.23
N LEU A 104 -8.30 13.49 0.27
CA LEU A 104 -7.99 12.63 -0.87
C LEU A 104 -7.50 11.22 -0.48
N PRO A 105 -6.61 11.04 0.51
CA PRO A 105 -6.13 9.71 0.90
C PRO A 105 -7.25 8.82 1.45
N TYR A 106 -8.17 9.40 2.24
CA TYR A 106 -9.32 8.67 2.79
C TYR A 106 -10.30 8.24 1.70
N LEU A 107 -10.58 9.14 0.75
CA LEU A 107 -11.41 8.82 -0.42
C LEU A 107 -10.76 7.74 -1.28
N GLY A 108 -9.44 7.84 -1.52
CA GLY A 108 -8.69 6.82 -2.24
C GLY A 108 -8.74 5.45 -1.57
N LEU A 109 -8.54 5.40 -0.25
CA LEU A 109 -8.64 4.16 0.53
C LEU A 109 -10.04 3.55 0.45
N ALA A 110 -11.09 4.37 0.65
CA ALA A 110 -12.48 3.93 0.58
C ALA A 110 -12.82 3.38 -0.81
N LEU A 111 -12.37 4.05 -1.87
CA LEU A 111 -12.57 3.61 -3.25
C LEU A 111 -11.85 2.29 -3.53
N VAL A 112 -10.58 2.16 -3.14
CA VAL A 112 -9.83 0.91 -3.32
C VAL A 112 -10.53 -0.24 -2.59
N PHE A 113 -10.98 -0.02 -1.35
CA PHE A 113 -11.72 -1.01 -0.59
C PHE A 113 -13.04 -1.40 -1.25
N ALA A 114 -13.82 -0.42 -1.72
CA ALA A 114 -15.09 -0.67 -2.41
C ALA A 114 -14.89 -1.48 -3.70
N VAL A 115 -13.96 -1.06 -4.56
CA VAL A 115 -13.65 -1.74 -5.82
C VAL A 115 -13.14 -3.16 -5.55
N TRP A 116 -12.22 -3.33 -4.60
CA TRP A 116 -11.68 -4.63 -4.24
C TRP A 116 -12.74 -5.57 -3.68
N SER A 117 -13.57 -5.13 -2.73
CA SER A 117 -14.60 -5.98 -2.12
C SER A 117 -15.64 -6.48 -3.13
N GLN A 118 -16.02 -5.65 -4.11
CA GLN A 118 -17.01 -6.04 -5.11
C GLN A 118 -16.45 -6.97 -6.21
N LEU A 119 -15.20 -6.75 -6.62
CA LEU A 119 -14.61 -7.45 -7.77
C LEU A 119 -13.69 -8.62 -7.40
N SER A 120 -13.19 -8.67 -6.16
CA SER A 120 -12.20 -9.65 -5.76
C SER A 120 -12.81 -11.05 -5.60
N TRP A 121 -12.25 -12.00 -6.34
CA TRP A 121 -12.50 -13.43 -6.15
C TRP A 121 -12.20 -13.88 -4.72
N HIS A 122 -11.11 -13.38 -4.13
CA HIS A 122 -10.74 -13.69 -2.75
C HIS A 122 -11.79 -13.16 -1.76
N PHE A 123 -12.39 -12.01 -2.05
CA PHE A 123 -13.47 -11.50 -1.21
C PHE A 123 -14.68 -12.43 -1.26
N LYS A 124 -15.07 -12.88 -2.46
CA LYS A 124 -16.18 -13.82 -2.64
C LYS A 124 -15.96 -15.19 -2.03
N GLN A 125 -14.72 -15.71 -1.96
CA GLN A 125 -14.46 -17.03 -1.39
C GLN A 125 -14.13 -17.02 0.11
N CYS A 126 -13.45 -15.99 0.59
CA CYS A 126 -12.97 -15.94 1.97
C CYS A 126 -13.85 -15.10 2.89
N TYR A 127 -14.69 -14.22 2.33
CA TYR A 127 -15.54 -13.33 3.11
C TYR A 127 -17.04 -13.56 2.87
N ILE A 128 -17.42 -14.30 1.82
CA ILE A 128 -18.82 -14.66 1.52
C ILE A 128 -18.93 -16.19 1.33
N PRO A 129 -19.92 -16.89 1.92
CA PRO A 129 -20.81 -16.40 2.96
C PRO A 129 -20.01 -16.04 4.22
N TYR A 130 -20.40 -14.96 4.91
CA TYR A 130 -19.85 -14.61 6.21
C TYR A 130 -20.22 -15.71 7.21
N GLN A 131 -19.42 -16.76 7.29
CA GLN A 131 -19.52 -17.74 8.37
C GLN A 131 -18.86 -17.18 9.63
N SER A 132 -19.26 -15.96 9.99
CA SER A 132 -18.88 -15.34 11.24
C SER A 132 -19.81 -15.90 12.32
N TRP A 133 -19.24 -16.22 13.48
CA TRP A 133 -20.01 -16.69 14.63
C TRP A 133 -21.17 -15.76 15.03
N ILE A 134 -21.10 -14.48 14.66
CA ILE A 134 -22.13 -13.47 14.90
C ILE A 134 -23.38 -13.69 14.01
N PHE A 135 -23.23 -14.27 12.82
CA PHE A 135 -24.33 -14.44 11.84
C PHE A 135 -24.59 -15.90 11.41
N GLY A 136 -23.85 -16.88 11.95
CA GLY A 136 -24.13 -18.30 11.75
C GLY A 136 -22.89 -19.17 11.84
N PHE A 137 -23.01 -20.29 12.56
CA PHE A 137 -21.92 -21.24 12.76
C PHE A 137 -21.53 -21.94 11.44
N PRO A 138 -20.25 -21.90 11.02
CA PRO A 138 -19.74 -22.73 9.91
C PRO A 138 -19.74 -24.20 10.32
N GLY A 139 -20.81 -24.94 10.02
CA GLY A 139 -20.86 -26.40 10.28
C GLY A 139 -22.23 -27.00 10.60
N GLY A 140 -23.31 -26.20 10.62
CA GLY A 140 -24.66 -26.68 10.92
C GLY A 140 -25.04 -26.45 12.38
N GLY A 141 -25.88 -25.44 12.62
CA GLY A 141 -26.65 -25.30 13.85
C GLY A 141 -27.97 -26.09 13.77
N PRO A 142 -28.64 -26.38 14.90
CA PRO A 142 -29.69 -27.40 15.02
C PRO A 142 -31.02 -27.08 14.31
N PHE A 143 -31.11 -25.97 13.59
CA PHE A 143 -32.33 -25.55 12.91
C PHE A 143 -32.15 -25.70 11.40
N GLN A 144 -32.44 -26.91 10.92
CA GLN A 144 -32.74 -27.17 9.52
C GLN A 144 -34.16 -26.69 9.23
N PHE A 145 -34.30 -25.71 8.33
CA PHE A 145 -35.51 -25.46 7.55
C PHE A 145 -35.12 -25.48 6.08
#